data_AF-A0A9X3F068-F1
#
_entry.id   AF-A0A9X3F068-F1
#
_cell.length_a   1.000
_cell.length_b   1.000
_cell.length_c   1.000
_cell.angle_alpha   90.00
_cell.angle_beta   90.00
_cell.angle_gamma   90.00
#
_symmetry.space_group_name_H-M   'P 1'
#
loop_
_entity.id
_entity.type
_entity.pdbx_description
1 polymer ?
#
loop_
_entity_poly.entity_id
_entity_poly.type
_entity_poly.pdbx_seq_one_letter_code
_entity_poly.pdbx_strand_id
1 'polypeptide(L)'
;MALTDEQAWTLTSAGLVALADGVLKGGEATRILALAHAQLPAEEQDAWIDRVADAGALWEYARGLPRLPADRAADILRSAWSIALVDGEGSAEEAEVLGRVGELLGVDREPLTTWRKAWTAEAGKLAQYVAAFAAMMLHRRADAARDPMQAIDEDGRAEFRALLARLPLSEPRRQRALRLLDQAPTLDELGGALQLAEPERRGRALEEIARQIRGSNHAAFGRPLFLALAARMAVPEDVARVILG
;
A
#
# COMPACT_ATOMS: atom_id res chain seq x y z
N MET A 1 -22.56 15.11 5.05
CA MET A 1 -23.31 14.09 4.30
C MET A 1 -23.15 12.76 5.04
N ALA A 2 -24.22 12.02 5.31
CA ALA A 2 -24.07 10.76 6.03
C ALA A 2 -23.19 9.78 5.22
N LEU A 3 -22.25 9.11 5.90
CA LEU A 3 -21.41 8.06 5.34
C LEU A 3 -22.25 6.97 4.69
N THR A 4 -21.79 6.44 3.55
CA THR A 4 -22.32 5.16 3.07
C THR A 4 -21.89 4.02 4.00
N ASP A 5 -22.65 2.93 4.02
CA ASP A 5 -22.34 1.78 4.87
C ASP A 5 -20.96 1.17 4.56
N GLU A 6 -20.55 1.17 3.28
CA GLU A 6 -19.24 0.70 2.85
C GLU A 6 -18.10 1.60 3.36
N GLN A 7 -18.28 2.93 3.31
CA GLN A 7 -17.31 3.87 3.86
C GLN A 7 -17.22 3.76 5.39
N ALA A 8 -18.37 3.66 6.06
CA ALA A 8 -18.44 3.48 7.51
C ALA A 8 -17.70 2.20 7.92
N TRP A 9 -17.99 1.05 7.30
CA TRP A 9 -17.29 -0.19 7.58
C TRP A 9 -15.79 -0.12 7.27
N THR A 10 -15.41 0.51 6.16
CA THR A 10 -14.01 0.64 5.76
C THR A 10 -13.21 1.43 6.79
N LEU A 11 -13.71 2.60 7.18
CA LEU A 11 -13.04 3.46 8.15
C LEU A 11 -13.03 2.83 9.56
N THR A 12 -14.14 2.24 10.00
CA THR A 12 -14.23 1.59 11.32
C THR A 12 -13.31 0.39 11.42
N SER A 13 -13.30 -0.48 10.40
CA SER A 13 -12.47 -1.68 10.40
C SER A 13 -10.98 -1.32 10.39
N ALA A 14 -10.59 -0.32 9.60
CA ALA A 14 -9.23 0.20 9.57
C ALA A 14 -8.80 0.79 10.92
N GLY A 15 -9.67 1.61 11.54
CA GLY A 15 -9.42 2.19 12.86
C GLY A 15 -9.29 1.14 13.96
N LEU A 16 -10.17 0.13 13.96
CA LEU A 16 -10.12 -0.96 14.93
C LEU A 16 -8.82 -1.75 14.82
N VAL A 17 -8.40 -2.10 13.61
CA VAL A 17 -7.14 -2.83 13.38
C VAL A 17 -5.94 -2.03 13.87
N ALA A 18 -5.85 -0.74 13.56
CA ALA A 18 -4.74 0.10 14.03
C ALA A 18 -4.73 0.38 15.55
N LEU A 19 -5.86 0.12 16.23
CA LEU A 19 -5.96 0.22 17.68
C LEU A 19 -5.85 -1.13 18.37
N ALA A 20 -5.42 -2.18 17.67
CA ALA A 20 -5.40 -3.53 18.23
C ALA A 20 -4.51 -3.64 19.48
N ASP A 21 -3.43 -2.87 19.56
CA ASP A 21 -2.54 -2.78 20.73
C ASP A 21 -2.92 -1.62 21.68
N GLY A 22 -3.98 -0.87 21.37
CA GLY A 22 -4.46 0.30 22.10
C GLY A 22 -3.68 1.59 21.84
N VAL A 23 -2.77 1.61 20.86
CA VAL A 23 -1.87 2.73 20.63
C VAL A 23 -1.76 3.08 19.14
N LEU A 24 -2.49 4.12 18.72
CA LEU A 24 -2.36 4.65 17.36
C LEU A 24 -1.06 5.47 17.21
N LYS A 25 -0.04 4.94 16.53
CA LYS A 25 1.24 5.65 16.31
C LYS A 25 1.79 5.48 14.90
N GLY A 26 2.68 6.40 14.53
CA GLY A 26 3.56 6.28 13.37
C GLY A 26 2.81 6.15 12.02
N GLY A 27 3.17 5.13 11.25
CA GLY A 27 2.70 4.96 9.88
C GLY A 27 1.22 4.53 9.77
N GLU A 28 0.67 3.86 10.77
CA GLU A 28 -0.75 3.46 10.81
C GLU A 28 -1.67 4.67 10.94
N ALA A 29 -1.34 5.58 11.85
CA ALA A 29 -2.03 6.86 12.01
C ALA A 29 -2.06 7.63 10.68
N THR A 30 -0.91 7.68 9.99
CA THR A 30 -0.80 8.35 8.69
C THR A 30 -1.72 7.69 7.64
N ARG A 31 -1.81 6.36 7.61
CA ARG A 31 -2.69 5.65 6.67
C ARG A 31 -4.16 5.86 6.97
N ILE A 32 -4.56 5.86 8.24
CA ILE A 32 -5.96 6.10 8.61
C ILE A 32 -6.37 7.53 8.28
N LEU A 33 -5.52 8.52 8.55
CA LEU A 33 -5.78 9.90 8.18
C LEU A 33 -5.93 10.06 6.66
N ALA A 34 -5.05 9.43 5.88
CA ALA A 34 -5.17 9.42 4.42
C ALA A 34 -6.48 8.77 3.94
N LEU A 35 -6.91 7.68 4.60
CA LEU A 35 -8.17 7.00 4.30
C LEU A 35 -9.38 7.89 4.64
N ALA A 36 -9.36 8.56 5.79
CA ALA A 36 -10.39 9.50 6.21
C ALA A 36 -10.48 10.68 5.23
N HIS A 37 -9.36 11.30 4.86
CA HIS A 37 -9.32 12.39 3.89
C HIS A 37 -9.86 11.98 2.50
N ALA A 38 -9.68 10.72 2.10
CA ALA A 38 -10.16 10.23 0.82
C ALA A 38 -11.67 9.94 0.80
N GLN A 39 -12.28 9.67 1.97
CA GLN A 39 -13.67 9.23 2.06
C GLN A 39 -14.62 10.26 2.70
N LEU A 40 -14.08 11.19 3.48
CA LEU A 40 -14.86 12.16 4.26
C LEU A 40 -14.66 13.59 3.75
N PRO A 41 -15.73 14.41 3.74
CA PRO A 41 -15.59 15.86 3.59
C PRO A 41 -14.86 16.45 4.81
N ALA A 42 -14.22 17.61 4.63
CA ALA A 42 -13.34 18.21 5.64
C ALA A 42 -14.04 18.43 7.00
N GLU A 43 -15.30 18.84 6.98
CA GLU A 43 -16.11 19.09 8.17
C GLU A 43 -16.40 17.85 9.04
N GLU A 44 -16.25 16.64 8.50
CA GLU A 44 -16.50 15.39 9.23
C GLU A 44 -15.22 14.68 9.68
N GLN A 45 -14.05 15.15 9.22
CA GLN A 45 -12.76 14.51 9.49
C GLN A 45 -12.40 14.58 10.97
N ASP A 46 -12.54 15.73 11.62
CA ASP A 46 -12.18 15.90 13.04
C ASP A 46 -13.00 14.97 13.95
N ALA A 47 -14.32 14.93 13.76
CA ALA A 47 -15.20 14.05 14.54
C ALA A 47 -14.89 12.56 14.31
N TRP A 48 -14.43 12.21 13.10
CA TRP A 48 -14.00 10.85 12.80
C TRP A 48 -12.65 10.52 13.45
N ILE A 49 -11.70 11.44 13.42
CA ILE A 49 -10.38 11.29 14.05
C ILE A 49 -10.53 11.08 15.56
N ASP A 50 -11.39 11.87 16.22
CA ASP A 50 -11.69 11.72 17.64
C ASP A 50 -12.26 10.32 17.95
N ARG A 51 -13.16 9.81 17.09
CA ARG A 51 -13.70 8.45 17.24
C ARG A 51 -12.63 7.39 17.06
N VAL A 52 -11.73 7.54 16.10
CA VAL A 52 -10.62 6.61 15.84
C VAL A 52 -9.62 6.57 17.00
N ALA A 53 -9.60 7.56 17.90
CA ALA A 53 -8.78 7.50 19.10
C ALA A 53 -9.39 6.63 20.22
N ASP A 54 -10.65 6.19 20.08
CA ASP A 54 -11.38 5.40 21.09
C ASP A 54 -11.87 4.06 20.49
N ALA A 55 -11.14 2.99 20.81
CA ALA A 55 -11.48 1.64 20.39
C ALA A 55 -12.87 1.17 20.87
N GLY A 56 -13.30 1.61 22.06
CA GLY A 56 -14.62 1.27 22.60
C GLY A 56 -15.73 1.89 21.77
N ALA A 57 -15.62 3.20 21.51
CA ALA A 57 -16.55 3.93 20.65
C ALA A 57 -16.61 3.36 19.22
N LEU A 58 -15.46 2.94 18.66
CA LEU A 58 -15.43 2.28 17.35
C LEU A 58 -16.15 0.93 17.35
N TRP A 59 -15.97 0.10 18.39
CA TRP A 59 -16.68 -1.17 18.49
C TRP A 59 -18.18 -0.99 18.65
N GLU A 60 -18.63 -0.01 19.45
CA GLU A 60 -20.05 0.32 19.57
C GLU A 60 -20.63 0.77 18.23
N TYR A 61 -19.92 1.64 17.52
CA TYR A 61 -20.32 2.08 16.20
C TYR A 61 -20.40 0.90 15.22
N ALA A 62 -19.38 0.02 15.18
CA ALA A 62 -19.34 -1.16 14.33
C ALA A 62 -20.54 -2.09 14.53
N ARG A 63 -20.97 -2.32 15.77
CA ARG A 63 -22.14 -3.16 16.09
C ARG A 63 -23.47 -2.57 15.62
N GLY A 64 -23.53 -1.25 15.47
CA GLY A 64 -24.70 -0.54 14.96
C GLY A 64 -24.77 -0.48 13.43
N LEU A 65 -23.69 -0.85 12.73
CA LEU A 65 -23.66 -0.80 11.26
C LEU A 65 -24.47 -1.94 10.64
N PRO A 66 -25.17 -1.68 9.53
CA PRO A 66 -25.84 -2.73 8.79
C PRO A 66 -24.82 -3.70 8.19
N ARG A 67 -25.18 -4.98 8.12
CA ARG A 67 -24.32 -5.99 7.51
C ARG A 67 -24.28 -5.81 6.00
N LEU A 68 -23.08 -5.85 5.44
CA LEU A 68 -22.86 -5.74 4.00
C LEU A 68 -22.96 -7.08 3.27
N PRO A 69 -23.17 -7.06 1.94
CA PRO A 69 -23.00 -8.24 1.08
C PRO A 69 -21.64 -8.91 1.26
N ALA A 70 -21.61 -10.25 1.17
CA ALA A 70 -20.42 -11.05 1.46
C ALA A 70 -19.23 -10.76 0.53
N ASP A 71 -19.49 -10.40 -0.73
CA ASP A 71 -18.50 -9.97 -1.70
C ASP A 71 -17.77 -8.68 -1.28
N ARG A 72 -18.48 -7.75 -0.62
CA ARG A 72 -17.92 -6.50 -0.10
C ARG A 72 -17.14 -6.68 1.20
N ALA A 73 -17.52 -7.66 2.01
CA ALA A 73 -16.82 -7.93 3.27
C ALA A 73 -15.34 -8.26 3.05
N ALA A 74 -15.00 -9.02 2.00
CA ALA A 74 -13.61 -9.36 1.70
C ALA A 74 -12.75 -8.12 1.37
N ASP A 75 -13.29 -7.16 0.63
CA ASP A 75 -12.58 -5.93 0.27
C ASP A 75 -12.38 -5.01 1.47
N ILE A 76 -13.38 -4.89 2.34
CA ILE A 76 -13.28 -4.14 3.61
C ILE A 76 -12.23 -4.75 4.52
N LEU A 77 -12.28 -6.07 4.71
CA LEU A 77 -11.31 -6.79 5.54
C LEU A 77 -9.89 -6.71 4.96
N ARG A 78 -9.74 -6.75 3.62
CA ARG A 78 -8.46 -6.54 2.95
C ARG A 78 -7.93 -5.13 3.20
N SER A 79 -8.79 -4.11 3.06
CA SER A 79 -8.43 -2.72 3.32
C SER A 79 -7.98 -2.51 4.76
N ALA A 80 -8.73 -3.05 5.73
CA ALA A 80 -8.39 -3.00 7.15
C ALA A 80 -7.06 -3.72 7.43
N TRP A 81 -6.87 -4.93 6.90
CA TRP A 81 -5.61 -5.66 7.06
C TRP A 81 -4.41 -4.91 6.45
N SER A 82 -4.61 -4.12 5.40
CA SER A 82 -3.52 -3.33 4.81
C SER A 82 -2.94 -2.30 5.80
N ILE A 83 -3.72 -1.85 6.79
CA ILE A 83 -3.23 -0.94 7.84
C ILE A 83 -2.21 -1.65 8.72
N ALA A 84 -2.49 -2.89 9.12
CA ALA A 84 -1.60 -3.76 9.90
C ALA A 84 -0.31 -4.18 9.17
N LEU A 85 -0.14 -3.80 7.90
CA LEU A 85 1.04 -4.15 7.11
C LEU A 85 1.97 -2.96 6.89
N VAL A 86 1.85 -1.87 7.66
CA VAL A 86 2.72 -0.68 7.52
C VAL A 86 4.20 -1.05 7.59
N ASP A 87 4.54 -1.94 8.51
CA ASP A 87 5.84 -2.54 8.80
C ASP A 87 6.02 -3.93 8.16
N GLY A 88 5.03 -4.37 7.39
CA GLY A 88 5.10 -5.50 6.47
C GLY A 88 4.63 -6.84 7.04
N GLU A 89 4.27 -6.90 8.32
CA GLU A 89 3.71 -8.08 8.98
C GLU A 89 2.65 -7.62 9.98
N GLY A 90 1.51 -8.33 10.03
CA GLY A 90 0.49 -8.06 11.03
C GLY A 90 0.66 -8.96 12.25
N SER A 91 0.45 -8.39 13.43
CA SER A 91 0.50 -9.01 14.75
C SER A 91 -0.66 -9.99 15.01
N ALA A 92 -0.59 -10.69 16.14
CA ALA A 92 -1.66 -11.58 16.60
C ALA A 92 -2.88 -10.79 17.11
N GLU A 93 -2.63 -9.63 17.72
CA GLU A 93 -3.63 -8.70 18.22
C GLU A 93 -4.48 -8.13 17.08
N GLU A 94 -3.83 -7.64 16.01
CA GLU A 94 -4.52 -7.14 14.80
C GLU A 94 -5.29 -8.25 14.09
N ALA A 95 -4.73 -9.46 14.06
CA ALA A 95 -5.39 -10.62 13.50
C ALA A 95 -6.68 -10.99 14.26
N GLU A 96 -6.64 -10.92 15.58
CA GLU A 96 -7.81 -11.18 16.44
C GLU A 96 -8.88 -10.10 16.26
N VAL A 97 -8.47 -8.83 16.20
CA VAL A 97 -9.39 -7.71 15.92
C VAL A 97 -10.04 -7.87 14.55
N LEU A 98 -9.26 -8.15 13.51
CA LEU A 98 -9.80 -8.38 12.16
C LEU A 98 -10.76 -9.59 12.16
N GLY A 99 -10.46 -10.63 12.94
CA GLY A 99 -11.35 -11.78 13.15
C GLY A 99 -12.72 -11.38 13.69
N ARG A 100 -12.76 -10.56 14.73
CA ARG A 100 -14.01 -10.04 15.32
C ARG A 100 -14.78 -9.12 14.37
N VAL A 101 -14.08 -8.29 13.59
CA VAL A 101 -14.71 -7.50 12.52
C VAL A 101 -15.30 -8.43 11.45
N GLY A 102 -14.56 -9.47 11.06
CA GLY A 102 -15.01 -10.51 10.15
C GLY A 102 -16.31 -11.18 10.61
N GLU A 103 -16.41 -11.53 11.90
CA GLU A 103 -17.63 -12.10 12.49
C GLU A 103 -18.84 -11.17 12.36
N LEU A 104 -18.68 -9.85 12.57
CA LEU A 104 -19.76 -8.87 12.38
C LEU A 104 -20.22 -8.77 10.92
N LEU A 105 -19.29 -8.90 9.98
CA LEU A 105 -19.58 -9.00 8.54
C LEU A 105 -20.04 -10.42 8.14
N GLY A 106 -19.99 -11.36 9.09
CA GLY A 106 -20.24 -12.80 9.00
C GLY A 106 -19.36 -13.51 7.97
N VAL A 107 -18.07 -13.26 8.06
CA VAL A 107 -16.97 -14.02 7.49
C VAL A 107 -16.37 -14.89 8.59
N ASP A 108 -16.21 -16.18 8.32
CA ASP A 108 -15.62 -17.11 9.28
C ASP A 108 -14.11 -16.90 9.48
N ARG A 109 -13.59 -17.27 10.66
CA ARG A 109 -12.17 -17.09 11.02
C ARG A 109 -11.21 -17.91 10.15
N GLU A 110 -11.63 -19.09 9.70
CA GLU A 110 -10.80 -20.00 8.90
C GLU A 110 -10.47 -19.42 7.50
N PRO A 111 -11.46 -19.03 6.66
CA PRO A 111 -11.17 -18.38 5.39
C PRO A 111 -10.39 -17.08 5.56
N LEU A 112 -10.72 -16.28 6.59
CA LEU A 112 -10.01 -15.04 6.88
C LEU A 112 -8.52 -15.26 7.18
N THR A 113 -8.17 -16.34 7.88
CA THR A 113 -6.76 -16.70 8.12
C THR A 113 -6.01 -17.01 6.82
N THR A 114 -6.67 -17.70 5.89
CA THR A 114 -6.10 -17.98 4.56
C THR A 114 -5.95 -16.69 3.75
N TRP A 115 -6.95 -15.83 3.77
CA TRP A 115 -6.94 -14.55 3.08
C TRP A 115 -5.82 -13.62 3.57
N ARG A 116 -5.65 -13.47 4.88
CA ARG A 116 -4.58 -12.64 5.46
C ARG A 116 -3.19 -13.07 4.97
N LYS A 117 -2.90 -14.37 4.96
CA LYS A 117 -1.62 -14.89 4.43
C LYS A 117 -1.42 -14.51 2.96
N ALA A 118 -2.47 -14.65 2.14
CA ALA A 118 -2.43 -14.28 0.74
C ALA A 118 -2.22 -12.76 0.55
N TRP A 119 -2.95 -11.92 1.29
CA TRP A 119 -2.84 -10.47 1.21
C TRP A 119 -1.49 -9.95 1.69
N THR A 120 -0.93 -10.50 2.78
CA THR A 120 0.43 -10.16 3.23
C THR A 120 1.47 -10.53 2.19
N ALA A 121 1.38 -11.73 1.60
CA ALA A 121 2.29 -12.15 0.54
C ALA A 121 2.17 -11.26 -0.71
N GLU A 122 0.95 -10.84 -1.06
CA GLU A 122 0.70 -9.94 -2.18
C GLU A 122 1.27 -8.54 -1.92
N ALA A 123 0.97 -7.94 -0.76
CA ALA A 123 1.47 -6.62 -0.36
C ALA A 123 3.00 -6.59 -0.39
N GLY A 124 3.66 -7.62 0.15
CA GLY A 124 5.12 -7.74 0.12
C GLY A 124 5.69 -7.89 -1.30
N LYS A 125 4.98 -8.53 -2.23
CA LYS A 125 5.40 -8.61 -3.65
C LYS A 125 5.22 -7.27 -4.36
N LEU A 126 4.08 -6.60 -4.18
CA LEU A 126 3.82 -5.28 -4.75
C LEU A 126 4.88 -4.27 -4.29
N ALA A 127 5.19 -4.26 -2.99
CA ALA A 127 6.23 -3.42 -2.44
C ALA A 127 7.62 -3.67 -3.05
N GLN A 128 7.96 -4.94 -3.36
CA GLN A 128 9.21 -5.27 -4.05
C GLN A 128 9.26 -4.70 -5.46
N TYR A 129 8.15 -4.73 -6.22
CA TYR A 129 8.11 -4.12 -7.55
C TYR A 129 8.27 -2.59 -7.48
N VAL A 130 7.63 -1.93 -6.51
CA VAL A 130 7.78 -0.49 -6.30
C VAL A 130 9.23 -0.13 -5.92
N ALA A 131 9.84 -0.89 -4.99
CA ALA A 131 11.23 -0.69 -4.60
C ALA A 131 12.21 -0.90 -5.77
N ALA A 132 12.01 -1.96 -6.56
CA ALA A 132 12.78 -2.24 -7.77
C ALA A 132 12.71 -1.08 -8.76
N PHE A 133 11.49 -0.60 -9.06
CA PHE A 133 11.30 0.52 -9.97
C PHE A 133 11.94 1.81 -9.45
N ALA A 134 11.79 2.11 -8.16
CA ALA A 134 12.39 3.30 -7.56
C ALA A 134 13.92 3.26 -7.60
N ALA A 135 14.53 2.10 -7.39
CA ALA A 135 15.97 1.94 -7.55
C ALA A 135 16.41 2.19 -9.01
N MET A 136 15.68 1.65 -9.99
CA MET A 136 15.96 1.93 -11.41
C MET A 136 15.89 3.42 -11.75
N MET A 137 14.94 4.16 -11.18
CA MET A 137 14.86 5.61 -11.37
C MET A 137 16.09 6.33 -10.80
N LEU A 138 16.55 5.94 -9.61
CA LEU A 138 17.72 6.54 -8.97
C LEU A 138 19.01 6.26 -9.74
N HIS A 139 19.20 5.02 -10.21
CA HIS A 139 20.33 4.66 -11.08
C HIS A 139 20.31 5.50 -12.37
N ARG A 140 19.16 5.58 -13.04
CA ARG A 140 19.03 6.40 -14.26
C ARG A 140 19.29 7.90 -14.01
N ARG A 141 18.92 8.42 -12.83
CA ARG A 141 19.22 9.81 -12.43
C ARG A 141 20.73 10.01 -12.26
N ALA A 142 21.40 9.06 -11.61
CA ALA A 142 22.84 9.08 -11.41
C ALA A 142 23.60 9.00 -12.74
N ASP A 143 23.22 8.08 -13.64
CA ASP A 143 23.81 7.94 -14.98
C ASP A 143 23.65 9.20 -15.84
N ALA A 144 22.55 9.94 -15.65
CA ALA A 144 22.26 11.18 -16.36
C ALA A 144 22.99 12.40 -15.77
N ALA A 145 23.63 12.28 -14.60
CA ALA A 145 24.50 13.31 -14.08
C ALA A 145 25.76 13.44 -14.95
N ARG A 146 26.42 14.62 -14.92
CA ARG A 146 27.54 14.95 -15.82
C ARG A 146 28.74 14.00 -15.71
N ASP A 147 28.80 13.18 -14.67
CA ASP A 147 29.80 12.13 -14.47
C ASP A 147 29.10 10.75 -14.46
N PRO A 148 29.15 9.99 -15.58
CA PRO A 148 28.45 8.70 -15.76
C PRO A 148 28.89 7.55 -14.83
N MET A 149 29.71 7.82 -13.82
CA MET A 149 30.14 6.87 -12.79
C MET A 149 29.85 7.34 -11.37
N GLN A 150 29.11 8.44 -11.21
CA GLN A 150 28.78 8.95 -9.89
C GLN A 150 27.77 8.02 -9.21
N ALA A 151 28.15 7.48 -8.05
CA ALA A 151 27.23 6.71 -7.21
C ALA A 151 26.00 7.54 -6.85
N ILE A 152 24.87 6.86 -6.57
CA ILE A 152 23.67 7.50 -6.02
C ILE A 152 24.07 8.33 -4.79
N ASP A 153 23.77 9.62 -4.84
CA ASP A 153 24.06 10.59 -3.78
C ASP A 153 23.34 10.27 -2.46
N GLU A 154 23.80 10.89 -1.37
CA GLU A 154 23.21 10.65 -0.05
C GLU A 154 21.73 11.06 0.01
N ASP A 155 21.33 12.08 -0.75
CA ASP A 155 19.93 12.50 -0.85
C ASP A 155 19.08 11.40 -1.50
N GLY A 156 19.50 10.83 -2.64
CA GLY A 156 18.82 9.69 -3.27
C GLY A 156 18.79 8.44 -2.40
N ARG A 157 19.86 8.18 -1.64
CA ARG A 157 19.92 7.09 -0.67
C ARG A 157 18.93 7.32 0.48
N ALA A 158 18.83 8.54 0.99
CA ALA A 158 17.87 8.92 2.03
C ALA A 158 16.42 8.83 1.53
N GLU A 159 16.14 9.32 0.32
CA GLU A 159 14.84 9.20 -0.34
C GLU A 159 14.41 7.73 -0.47
N PHE A 160 15.32 6.86 -0.90
CA PHE A 160 15.04 5.43 -1.02
C PHE A 160 14.77 4.76 0.32
N ARG A 161 15.57 5.06 1.36
CA ARG A 161 15.32 4.56 2.73
C ARG A 161 13.95 5.02 3.22
N ALA A 162 13.58 6.28 3.00
CA ALA A 162 12.29 6.83 3.37
C ALA A 162 11.12 6.21 2.57
N LEU A 163 11.33 5.82 1.30
CA LEU A 163 10.37 5.03 0.55
C LEU A 163 10.20 3.64 1.16
N LEU A 164 11.30 2.90 1.35
CA LEU A 164 11.26 1.55 1.92
C LEU A 164 10.60 1.52 3.30
N ALA A 165 10.77 2.59 4.09
CA ALA A 165 10.16 2.72 5.40
C ALA A 165 8.63 2.78 5.38
N ARG A 166 8.03 3.20 4.26
CA ARG A 166 6.57 3.33 4.06
C ARG A 166 5.94 2.13 3.35
N LEU A 167 6.77 1.29 2.72
CA LEU A 167 6.33 0.11 2.00
C LEU A 167 6.05 -1.03 2.98
N PRO A 168 5.03 -1.89 2.69
CA PRO A 168 4.71 -3.06 3.50
C PRO A 168 5.75 -4.17 3.32
N LEU A 169 6.96 -3.93 3.82
CA LEU A 169 8.11 -4.82 3.76
C LEU A 169 8.58 -5.15 5.17
N SER A 170 8.59 -6.45 5.48
CA SER A 170 9.26 -6.96 6.68
C SER A 170 10.74 -6.59 6.67
N GLU A 171 11.33 -6.47 7.86
CA GLU A 171 12.72 -6.01 8.02
C GLU A 171 13.72 -6.80 7.15
N PRO A 172 13.69 -8.15 7.06
CA PRO A 172 14.59 -8.88 6.17
C PRO A 172 14.41 -8.51 4.68
N ARG A 173 13.18 -8.25 4.24
CA ARG A 173 12.90 -7.84 2.85
C ARG A 173 13.34 -6.41 2.60
N ARG A 174 13.20 -5.53 3.58
CA ARG A 174 13.68 -4.15 3.56
C ARG A 174 15.20 -4.10 3.40
N GLN A 175 15.92 -4.88 4.20
CA GLN A 175 17.38 -5.02 4.10
C GLN A 175 17.82 -5.58 2.74
N ARG A 176 17.06 -6.52 2.17
CA ARG A 176 17.32 -7.00 0.81
C ARG A 176 17.07 -5.91 -0.24
N ALA A 177 16.00 -5.12 -0.09
CA ALA A 177 15.66 -4.04 -1.01
C ALA A 177 16.69 -2.91 -0.98
N LEU A 178 17.35 -2.64 0.16
CA LEU A 178 18.45 -1.66 0.24
C LEU A 178 19.61 -1.97 -0.73
N ARG A 179 19.88 -3.25 -1.01
CA ARG A 179 20.92 -3.67 -1.97
C ARG A 179 20.62 -3.28 -3.41
N LEU A 180 19.38 -2.89 -3.72
CA LEU A 180 19.01 -2.39 -5.04
C LEU A 180 19.66 -1.04 -5.35
N LEU A 181 20.12 -0.30 -4.32
CA LEU A 181 20.93 0.90 -4.51
C LEU A 181 22.30 0.59 -5.13
N ASP A 182 22.85 -0.60 -4.85
CA ASP A 182 24.13 -1.02 -5.43
C ASP A 182 23.93 -1.62 -6.82
N GLN A 183 22.84 -2.37 -7.01
CA GLN A 183 22.48 -2.97 -8.29
C GLN A 183 20.96 -2.99 -8.48
N ALA A 184 20.45 -2.05 -9.29
CA ALA A 184 19.06 -2.07 -9.71
C ALA A 184 18.81 -3.19 -10.72
N PRO A 185 17.58 -3.73 -10.78
CA PRO A 185 17.21 -4.64 -11.85
C PRO A 185 17.15 -3.90 -13.19
N THR A 186 17.33 -4.64 -14.26
CA THR A 186 17.09 -4.15 -15.61
C THR A 186 15.59 -4.03 -15.91
N LEU A 187 15.27 -3.30 -16.96
CA LEU A 187 13.89 -3.20 -17.45
C LEU A 187 13.32 -4.56 -17.84
N ASP A 188 14.15 -5.43 -18.42
CA ASP A 188 13.75 -6.79 -18.80
C ASP A 188 13.47 -7.67 -17.59
N GLU A 189 14.27 -7.57 -16.53
CA GLU A 189 14.06 -8.34 -15.30
C GLU A 189 12.77 -7.92 -14.59
N LEU A 190 12.54 -6.61 -14.39
CA LEU A 190 11.31 -6.13 -13.75
C LEU A 190 10.09 -6.37 -14.64
N GLY A 191 10.19 -6.07 -15.93
CA GLY A 191 9.12 -6.30 -16.90
C GLY A 191 8.74 -7.77 -17.02
N GLY A 192 9.73 -8.66 -17.07
CA GLY A 192 9.53 -10.11 -17.06
C GLY A 192 8.87 -10.60 -15.77
N ALA A 193 9.34 -10.11 -14.61
CA ALA A 193 8.75 -10.47 -13.32
C ALA A 193 7.28 -10.03 -13.18
N LEU A 194 6.93 -8.86 -13.70
CA LEU A 194 5.54 -8.36 -13.72
C LEU A 194 4.68 -9.06 -14.78
N GLN A 195 5.25 -9.47 -15.92
CA GLN A 195 4.54 -10.22 -16.94
C GLN A 195 4.13 -11.61 -16.46
N LEU A 196 4.93 -12.23 -15.59
CA LEU A 196 4.62 -13.49 -14.91
C LEU A 196 3.64 -13.34 -13.74
N ALA A 197 3.34 -12.12 -13.31
CA ALA A 197 2.35 -11.89 -12.27
C ALA A 197 0.93 -12.02 -12.82
N GLU A 198 0.00 -12.45 -11.95
CA GLU A 198 -1.43 -12.47 -12.26
C GLU A 198 -1.91 -11.09 -12.77
N PRO A 199 -2.84 -11.03 -13.74
CA PRO A 199 -3.26 -9.78 -14.39
C PRO A 199 -3.68 -8.68 -13.41
N GLU A 200 -4.47 -9.01 -12.38
CA GLU A 200 -4.91 -8.07 -11.35
C GLU A 200 -3.72 -7.51 -10.55
N ARG A 201 -2.78 -8.39 -10.14
CA ARG A 201 -1.58 -7.98 -9.41
C ARG A 201 -0.69 -7.08 -10.26
N ARG A 202 -0.55 -7.40 -11.55
CA ARG A 202 0.20 -6.57 -12.51
C ARG A 202 -0.43 -5.19 -12.64
N GLY A 203 -1.76 -5.11 -12.76
CA GLY A 203 -2.50 -3.84 -12.77
C GLY A 203 -2.24 -3.01 -11.52
N ARG A 204 -2.40 -3.61 -10.33
CA ARG A 204 -2.12 -2.96 -9.05
C ARG A 204 -0.68 -2.48 -8.93
N ALA A 205 0.29 -3.29 -9.36
CA ALA A 205 1.70 -2.90 -9.35
C ALA A 205 1.95 -1.66 -10.22
N LEU A 206 1.37 -1.61 -11.41
CA LEU A 206 1.45 -0.46 -12.30
C LEU A 206 0.83 0.80 -11.68
N GLU A 207 -0.33 0.68 -11.04
CA GLU A 207 -0.98 1.79 -10.35
C GLU A 207 -0.16 2.33 -9.18
N GLU A 208 0.43 1.44 -8.37
CA GLU A 208 1.30 1.82 -7.25
C GLU A 208 2.58 2.52 -7.74
N ILE A 209 3.21 1.98 -8.79
CA ILE A 209 4.39 2.61 -9.41
C ILE A 209 4.01 3.99 -9.97
N ALA A 210 2.89 4.09 -10.68
CA ALA A 210 2.41 5.36 -11.22
C ALA A 210 2.14 6.39 -10.11
N ARG A 211 1.52 5.98 -9.00
CA ARG A 211 1.30 6.84 -7.83
C ARG A 211 2.62 7.32 -7.24
N GLN A 212 3.60 6.45 -7.12
CA GLN A 212 4.94 6.81 -6.63
C GLN A 212 5.63 7.81 -7.56
N ILE A 213 5.48 7.67 -8.88
CA ILE A 213 6.02 8.64 -9.86
C ILE A 213 5.35 10.00 -9.70
N ARG A 214 4.02 10.05 -9.58
CA ARG A 214 3.27 11.32 -9.42
C ARG A 214 3.67 12.07 -8.15
N GLY A 215 3.95 11.35 -7.07
CA GLY A 215 4.39 11.94 -5.81
C GLY A 215 5.90 12.22 -5.72
N SER A 216 6.68 11.92 -6.77
CA SER A 216 8.13 12.08 -6.77
C SER A 216 8.55 13.41 -7.39
N ASN A 217 9.53 14.06 -6.78
CA ASN A 217 10.25 15.22 -7.35
C ASN A 217 10.99 14.87 -8.66
N HIS A 218 11.09 13.58 -9.01
CA HIS A 218 11.82 13.06 -10.17
C HIS A 218 10.90 12.41 -11.21
N ALA A 219 9.64 12.84 -11.28
CA ALA A 219 8.67 12.34 -12.25
C ALA A 219 9.17 12.40 -13.71
N ALA A 220 10.04 13.35 -14.05
CA ALA A 220 10.66 13.46 -15.38
C ALA A 220 11.49 12.24 -15.78
N PHE A 221 12.15 11.57 -14.82
CA PHE A 221 12.89 10.32 -15.05
C PHE A 221 11.96 9.10 -14.97
N GLY A 222 10.96 9.16 -14.08
CA GLY A 222 10.01 8.07 -13.86
C GLY A 222 9.04 7.83 -15.00
N ARG A 223 8.47 8.89 -15.60
CA ARG A 223 7.45 8.78 -16.67
C ARG A 223 7.96 8.01 -17.89
N PRO A 224 9.13 8.33 -18.51
CA PRO A 224 9.65 7.56 -19.63
C PRO A 224 9.99 6.11 -19.26
N LEU A 225 10.52 5.90 -18.05
CA LEU A 225 10.86 4.56 -17.57
C LEU A 225 9.60 3.70 -17.38
N PHE A 226 8.53 4.29 -16.86
CA PHE A 226 7.24 3.62 -16.71
C PHE A 226 6.65 3.21 -18.06
N LEU A 227 6.66 4.11 -19.05
CA LEU A 227 6.16 3.80 -20.39
C LEU A 227 6.97 2.67 -21.04
N ALA A 228 8.29 2.66 -20.86
CA ALA A 228 9.15 1.57 -21.32
C ALA A 228 8.82 0.24 -20.60
N LEU A 229 8.55 0.29 -19.29
CA LEU A 229 8.13 -0.88 -18.51
C LEU A 229 6.78 -1.42 -18.98
N ALA A 230 5.81 -0.53 -19.20
CA ALA A 230 4.48 -0.87 -19.72
C ALA A 230 4.57 -1.52 -21.10
N ALA A 231 5.37 -0.95 -22.01
CA ALA A 231 5.61 -1.51 -23.33
C ALA A 231 6.24 -2.92 -23.25
N ARG A 232 7.17 -3.14 -22.31
CA ARG A 232 7.80 -4.46 -22.10
C ARG A 232 6.81 -5.55 -21.69
N MET A 233 5.70 -5.15 -21.07
CA MET A 233 4.59 -6.02 -20.66
C MET A 233 3.44 -6.06 -21.69
N ALA A 234 3.63 -5.46 -22.87
CA ALA A 234 2.60 -5.30 -23.89
C ALA A 234 1.34 -4.55 -23.41
N VAL A 235 1.50 -3.63 -22.46
CA VAL A 235 0.44 -2.68 -22.10
C VAL A 235 0.42 -1.55 -23.14
N PRO A 236 -0.72 -1.27 -23.80
CA PRO A 236 -0.84 -0.17 -24.75
C PRO A 236 -0.43 1.18 -24.14
N GLU A 237 0.22 2.04 -24.92
CA GLU A 237 0.77 3.30 -24.41
C GLU A 237 -0.33 4.26 -23.91
N ASP A 238 -1.48 4.30 -24.59
CA ASP A 238 -2.65 5.07 -24.18
C ASP A 238 -3.17 4.63 -22.81
N VAL A 239 -3.26 3.32 -22.56
CA VAL A 239 -3.61 2.76 -21.25
C VAL A 239 -2.55 3.12 -20.22
N ALA A 240 -1.27 2.97 -20.54
CA ALA A 240 -0.18 3.30 -19.64
C ALA A 240 -0.18 4.79 -19.23
N ARG A 241 -0.48 5.69 -20.16
CA ARG A 241 -0.63 7.13 -19.89
C ARG A 241 -1.81 7.42 -18.97
N VAL A 242 -2.94 6.72 -19.14
CA VAL A 242 -4.09 6.84 -18.23
C VAL A 242 -3.73 6.42 -16.81
N ILE A 243 -3.01 5.32 -16.63
CA ILE A 243 -2.55 4.86 -15.30
C ILE A 243 -1.60 5.90 -14.67
N LEU A 244 -0.73 6.52 -15.47
CA LEU A 244 0.25 7.52 -15.01
C LEU A 244 -0.39 8.80 -14.47
N GLY A 245 -1.51 9.27 -15.02
CA GLY A 245 -2.07 10.59 -14.71
C GLY A 245 -1.30 11.72 -15.39
#